data_AF-A0A378KSG3-F1
#
_entry.id   AF-A0A378KSG3-F1
#
_cell.length_a   1.000
_cell.length_b   1.000
_cell.length_c   1.000
_cell.angle_alpha   90.00
_cell.angle_beta   90.00
_cell.angle_gamma   90.00
#
_symmetry.space_group_name_H-M   'P 1'
#
loop_
_entity.id
_entity.type
_entity.pdbx_description
1 polymer ?
#
loop_
_entity_poly.entity_id
_entity_poly.type
_entity_poly.pdbx_seq_one_letter_code
_entity_poly.pdbx_strand_id
1 'polypeptide(L)'
;MSDFIPVLSDHAYQSTEFLSINPEDNSVQIKLHVGTWNIQDKCFSKANHVTQAYANNPYDADETQANYAMRKRAQFNKIEANIANGGDDIVFLQEVDFLFGKQNLELKNEFQQMLKRHGYELVFTQRPSDPNHTQQPMAMIYNRNKLQLDSSKGVFPAPPDAHGKQKYRGYETTFTLKDGSNRKVVATNLHLLYGHDYKNEIEDYQRTMEQKGVLSIMGGDTNNVQNSNLNTALGDWSVSTNIARDPQTNQLTTAHSDPGKPGQRIQKAYDRFFGVPSAGNYLKTQPTQRSEQVVLNSSGEAEFKPFTKFPVSLSRVNERWRRGKDIIAELEHVYNKTSNASRRQDLLYEMSEVIHFKNLKPAHCFTNSLILEDYKSYVFKQKHDSSKDSGAVQGNSLHHAQNPQHMFHHGLKHNPKNDYAYYIEKSDRSTNSGRSHWFKVSSDSMRSQLKGDALKSEILDKLYKKIDNCQTISALKKEIKAIEKSADYAILATGQGLITKLSLGLIKTSSVIAFETICREKMSELKGPRIKP
;
A
#
# COMPACT_ATOMS: atom_id res chain seq x y z
N MET A 1 -44.36 -8.78 14.98
CA MET A 1 -42.94 -8.95 15.34
C MET A 1 -42.11 -8.91 14.06
N SER A 2 -41.96 -7.75 13.43
CA SER A 2 -41.36 -7.65 12.10
C SER A 2 -40.17 -6.70 12.09
N ASP A 3 -39.23 -6.85 13.04
CA ASP A 3 -38.12 -5.90 13.21
C ASP A 3 -36.87 -6.57 13.80
N PHE A 4 -36.49 -7.77 13.33
CA PHE A 4 -35.20 -8.36 13.69
C PHE A 4 -34.34 -8.48 12.43
N ILE A 5 -33.22 -7.76 12.41
CA ILE A 5 -32.20 -7.90 11.37
C ILE A 5 -31.32 -9.08 11.79
N PRO A 6 -31.37 -10.23 11.10
CA PRO A 6 -30.78 -11.48 11.56
C PRO A 6 -29.25 -11.55 11.44
N VAL A 7 -28.59 -10.42 11.16
CA VAL A 7 -27.22 -10.44 10.65
C VAL A 7 -26.30 -9.71 11.62
N LEU A 8 -25.23 -10.41 12.03
CA LEU A 8 -24.33 -9.92 13.05
C LEU A 8 -23.62 -8.65 12.58
N SER A 9 -23.19 -8.58 11.32
CA SER A 9 -22.52 -7.43 10.72
C SER A 9 -22.76 -7.46 9.22
N ASP A 10 -22.61 -6.32 8.55
CA ASP A 10 -22.50 -6.24 7.10
C ASP A 10 -21.11 -6.66 6.56
N HIS A 11 -20.16 -6.93 7.45
CA HIS A 11 -18.82 -7.45 7.17
C HIS A 11 -18.62 -8.89 7.69
N ALA A 12 -17.88 -9.70 6.94
CA ALA A 12 -17.44 -11.04 7.35
C ALA A 12 -16.21 -10.96 8.24
N TYR A 13 -16.11 -11.87 9.21
CA TYR A 13 -14.89 -11.98 10.02
C TYR A 13 -13.76 -12.56 9.17
N GLN A 14 -12.61 -11.88 9.13
CA GLN A 14 -11.40 -12.39 8.48
C GLN A 14 -10.35 -12.73 9.52
N SER A 15 -9.62 -13.83 9.33
CA SER A 15 -8.49 -14.21 10.20
C SER A 15 -7.38 -14.91 9.43
N THR A 16 -6.15 -14.51 9.69
CA THR A 16 -4.97 -15.03 9.01
C THR A 16 -3.83 -15.28 10.00
N GLU A 17 -3.07 -16.34 9.76
CA GLU A 17 -1.81 -16.61 10.42
C GLU A 17 -0.70 -15.80 9.74
N PHE A 18 0.13 -15.12 10.53
CA PHE A 18 1.34 -14.44 10.12
C PHE A 18 2.56 -15.16 10.68
N LEU A 19 3.43 -15.60 9.78
CA LEU A 19 4.70 -16.25 10.08
C LEU A 19 5.85 -15.38 9.56
N SER A 20 6.64 -14.80 10.47
CA SER A 20 7.94 -14.22 10.14
C SER A 20 8.97 -15.35 10.18
N ILE A 21 9.63 -15.63 9.06
CA ILE A 21 10.50 -16.79 8.90
C ILE A 21 11.92 -16.34 8.56
N ASN A 22 12.92 -16.95 9.21
CA ASN A 22 14.32 -16.75 8.88
C ASN A 22 14.63 -17.45 7.54
N PRO A 23 15.15 -16.74 6.52
CA PRO A 23 15.45 -17.33 5.21
C PRO A 23 16.60 -18.33 5.22
N GLU A 24 17.50 -18.30 6.21
CA GLU A 24 18.68 -19.17 6.25
C GLU A 24 18.34 -20.61 6.62
N ASP A 25 17.48 -20.78 7.63
CA ASP A 25 17.14 -22.09 8.21
C ASP A 25 15.64 -22.44 8.14
N ASN A 26 14.81 -21.54 7.58
CA ASN A 26 13.35 -21.63 7.56
C ASN A 26 12.69 -21.73 8.95
N SER A 27 13.38 -21.34 10.02
CA SER A 27 12.81 -21.30 11.36
C SER A 27 11.75 -20.20 11.48
N VAL A 28 10.62 -20.54 12.11
CA VAL A 28 9.57 -19.56 12.42
C VAL A 28 10.06 -18.70 13.57
N GLN A 29 10.32 -17.44 13.26
CA GLN A 29 10.76 -16.45 14.22
C GLN A 29 9.58 -15.91 15.01
N ILE A 30 8.52 -15.46 14.32
CA ILE A 30 7.31 -14.93 14.96
C ILE A 30 6.10 -15.61 14.35
N LYS A 31 5.17 -16.05 15.19
CA LYS A 31 3.87 -16.59 14.80
C LYS A 31 2.76 -15.83 15.52
N LEU A 32 1.87 -15.21 14.76
CA LEU A 32 0.68 -14.53 15.29
C LEU A 32 -0.54 -14.88 14.45
N HIS A 33 -1.66 -15.19 15.11
CA HIS A 33 -2.96 -15.22 14.46
C HIS A 33 -3.61 -13.85 14.59
N VAL A 34 -4.12 -13.29 13.50
CA VAL A 34 -4.68 -11.95 13.50
C VAL A 34 -6.04 -11.95 12.82
N GLY A 35 -7.05 -11.47 13.54
CA GLY A 35 -8.41 -11.26 13.07
C GLY A 35 -8.72 -9.81 12.73
N THR A 36 -9.70 -9.58 11.86
CA THR A 36 -10.31 -8.27 11.66
C THR A 36 -11.81 -8.40 11.43
N TRP A 37 -12.56 -7.45 11.98
CA TRP A 37 -13.99 -7.37 11.79
C TRP A 37 -14.52 -5.96 12.01
N ASN A 38 -15.17 -5.39 10.99
CA ASN A 38 -16.06 -4.26 11.22
C ASN A 38 -17.34 -4.83 11.87
N ILE A 39 -17.60 -4.42 13.11
CA ILE A 39 -18.71 -4.98 13.88
C ILE A 39 -20.00 -4.17 13.72
N GLN A 40 -20.05 -3.21 12.79
CA GLN A 40 -21.23 -2.42 12.45
C GLN A 40 -21.82 -1.63 13.65
N ASP A 41 -21.83 -0.32 13.55
CA ASP A 41 -22.45 0.53 14.56
C ASP A 41 -23.98 0.33 14.64
N LYS A 42 -24.63 1.10 15.52
CA LYS A 42 -26.08 1.05 15.65
C LYS A 42 -26.74 1.50 14.34
N CYS A 43 -27.62 0.65 13.80
CA CYS A 43 -28.25 0.90 12.51
C CYS A 43 -29.44 1.88 12.61
N PHE A 44 -29.58 2.72 11.58
CA PHE A 44 -30.69 3.67 11.41
C PHE A 44 -31.24 3.62 9.98
N SER A 45 -32.55 3.83 9.82
CA SER A 45 -33.22 3.90 8.52
C SER A 45 -32.98 5.26 7.85
N LYS A 46 -32.84 5.25 6.51
CA LYS A 46 -32.68 6.46 5.70
C LYS A 46 -33.88 7.40 5.81
N ALA A 47 -35.09 6.85 5.94
CA ALA A 47 -36.32 7.64 6.02
C ALA A 47 -36.34 8.57 7.25
N ASN A 48 -35.75 8.11 8.35
CA ASN A 48 -35.80 8.80 9.63
C ASN A 48 -34.55 9.67 9.89
N HIS A 49 -33.49 9.51 9.09
CA HIS A 49 -32.20 10.14 9.33
C HIS A 49 -31.55 10.71 8.06
N VAL A 50 -32.24 11.65 7.40
CA VAL A 50 -31.84 12.30 6.13
C VAL A 50 -30.41 12.90 6.17
N THR A 51 -29.96 13.39 7.33
CA THR A 51 -28.61 13.95 7.52
C THR A 51 -27.53 12.91 7.85
N GLN A 52 -27.92 11.67 8.17
CA GLN A 52 -27.02 10.54 8.46
C GLN A 52 -27.20 9.46 7.39
N ALA A 53 -27.18 9.86 6.12
CA ALA A 53 -27.15 8.94 5.00
C ALA A 53 -25.86 8.10 5.06
N TYR A 54 -25.91 6.93 5.70
CA TYR A 54 -24.81 5.98 5.71
C TYR A 54 -25.08 4.81 4.77
N ALA A 55 -23.98 4.34 4.16
CA ALA A 55 -23.92 3.25 3.20
C ALA A 55 -23.83 1.84 3.86
N ASN A 56 -23.87 1.76 5.19
CA ASN A 56 -23.54 0.57 5.98
C ASN A 56 -24.74 -0.03 6.76
N ASN A 57 -25.97 0.41 6.47
CA ASN A 57 -27.18 -0.30 6.88
C ASN A 57 -27.79 -1.02 5.66
N PRO A 58 -27.35 -2.25 5.32
CA PRO A 58 -27.90 -3.00 4.21
C PRO A 58 -29.41 -3.22 4.32
N TYR A 59 -29.96 -3.19 5.53
CA TYR A 59 -31.36 -3.48 5.80
C TYR A 59 -32.26 -2.27 5.76
N ASP A 60 -31.71 -1.05 5.84
CA ASP A 60 -32.45 0.21 5.83
C ASP A 60 -33.55 0.29 6.92
N ALA A 61 -33.27 -0.31 8.08
CA ALA A 61 -34.18 -0.37 9.22
C ALA A 61 -33.53 0.26 10.47
N ASP A 62 -34.37 0.86 11.32
CA ASP A 62 -33.94 1.38 12.62
C ASP A 62 -33.75 0.25 13.62
N GLU A 63 -32.61 0.25 14.28
CA GLU A 63 -32.32 -0.72 15.32
C GLU A 63 -32.75 -0.20 16.69
N THR A 64 -33.69 -0.90 17.33
CA THR A 64 -34.04 -0.63 18.73
C THR A 64 -32.83 -0.88 19.63
N GLN A 65 -32.78 -0.25 20.81
CA GLN A 65 -31.67 -0.48 21.75
C GLN A 65 -31.58 -1.94 22.20
N ALA A 66 -32.73 -2.64 22.34
CA ALA A 66 -32.77 -4.05 22.70
C ALA A 66 -32.18 -4.94 21.59
N ASN A 67 -32.53 -4.67 20.32
CA ASN A 67 -31.97 -5.39 19.17
C ASN A 67 -30.45 -5.16 19.05
N TYR A 68 -30.01 -3.92 19.22
CA TYR A 68 -28.60 -3.56 19.23
C TYR A 68 -27.83 -4.33 20.30
N ALA A 69 -28.34 -4.36 21.54
CA ALA A 69 -27.71 -5.10 22.63
C ALA A 69 -27.67 -6.62 22.35
N MET A 70 -28.75 -7.17 21.79
CA MET A 70 -28.82 -8.58 21.39
C MET A 70 -27.76 -8.91 20.32
N ARG A 71 -27.66 -8.09 19.27
CA ARG A 71 -26.66 -8.25 18.20
C ARG A 71 -25.24 -8.15 18.74
N LYS A 72 -24.94 -7.14 19.57
CA LYS A 72 -23.61 -6.97 20.19
C LYS A 72 -23.20 -8.17 21.03
N ARG A 73 -24.10 -8.75 21.84
CA ARG A 73 -23.80 -9.98 22.61
C ARG A 73 -23.52 -11.18 21.71
N ALA A 74 -24.27 -11.34 20.61
CA ALA A 74 -23.98 -12.39 19.65
C ALA A 74 -22.61 -12.18 18.95
N GLN A 75 -22.24 -10.94 18.66
CA GLN A 75 -20.89 -10.60 18.19
C GLN A 75 -19.81 -10.90 19.23
N PHE A 76 -20.06 -10.63 20.52
CA PHE A 76 -19.13 -10.94 21.60
C PHE A 76 -18.88 -12.44 21.69
N ASN A 77 -19.92 -13.27 21.61
CA ASN A 77 -19.80 -14.72 21.62
C ASN A 77 -18.96 -15.23 20.44
N LYS A 78 -19.13 -14.63 19.25
CA LYS A 78 -18.33 -14.97 18.07
C LYS A 78 -16.86 -14.57 18.24
N ILE A 79 -16.60 -13.38 18.78
CA ILE A 79 -15.24 -12.94 19.12
C ILE A 79 -14.62 -13.89 20.15
N GLU A 80 -15.37 -14.23 21.20
CA GLU A 80 -14.95 -15.17 22.26
C GLU A 80 -14.55 -16.52 21.67
N ALA A 81 -15.38 -17.09 20.78
CA ALA A 81 -15.07 -18.33 20.07
C ALA A 81 -13.80 -18.23 19.21
N ASN A 82 -13.52 -17.07 18.63
CA ASN A 82 -12.37 -16.85 17.76
C ASN A 82 -11.06 -16.59 18.52
N ILE A 83 -11.11 -16.15 19.78
CA ILE A 83 -9.93 -15.88 20.62
C ILE A 83 -9.64 -17.00 21.63
N ALA A 84 -10.63 -17.82 21.97
CA ALA A 84 -10.49 -18.96 22.86
C ALA A 84 -9.56 -20.04 22.29
N ASN A 85 -9.01 -20.91 23.16
CA ASN A 85 -8.28 -22.12 22.79
C ASN A 85 -7.14 -21.94 21.76
N GLY A 86 -6.33 -20.87 21.92
CA GLY A 86 -5.22 -20.58 21.00
C GLY A 86 -5.67 -19.91 19.70
N GLY A 87 -6.78 -19.17 19.75
CA GLY A 87 -7.36 -18.39 18.67
C GLY A 87 -6.52 -17.19 18.21
N ASP A 88 -7.20 -16.12 17.80
CA ASP A 88 -6.56 -14.92 17.29
C ASP A 88 -5.85 -14.12 18.40
N ASP A 89 -4.55 -13.90 18.23
CA ASP A 89 -3.68 -13.19 19.18
C ASP A 89 -3.93 -11.67 19.16
N ILE A 90 -4.37 -11.15 18.02
CA ILE A 90 -4.76 -9.76 17.82
C ILE A 90 -6.07 -9.76 17.03
N VAL A 91 -7.05 -8.95 17.41
CA VAL A 91 -8.28 -8.72 16.63
C VAL A 91 -8.50 -7.24 16.42
N PHE A 92 -8.53 -6.80 15.16
CA PHE A 92 -8.87 -5.44 14.76
C PHE A 92 -10.38 -5.28 14.67
N LEU A 93 -10.94 -4.33 15.43
CA LEU A 93 -12.38 -4.04 15.43
C LEU A 93 -12.64 -2.62 14.95
N GLN A 94 -13.55 -2.48 13.99
CA GLN A 94 -14.04 -1.18 13.51
C GLN A 94 -15.51 -0.99 13.91
N GLU A 95 -15.96 0.27 13.97
CA GLU A 95 -17.34 0.64 14.37
C GLU A 95 -17.75 0.14 15.76
N VAL A 96 -16.82 0.26 16.72
CA VAL A 96 -17.02 -0.17 18.12
C VAL A 96 -17.68 0.92 18.99
N ASP A 97 -18.78 1.49 18.52
CA ASP A 97 -19.51 2.59 19.17
C ASP A 97 -19.94 2.27 20.62
N PHE A 98 -20.22 1.00 20.92
CA PHE A 98 -20.58 0.53 22.28
C PHE A 98 -19.50 0.80 23.34
N LEU A 99 -18.23 0.96 22.96
CA LEU A 99 -17.13 1.22 23.91
C LEU A 99 -17.05 2.70 24.36
N PHE A 100 -17.66 3.60 23.60
CA PHE A 100 -17.52 5.05 23.75
C PHE A 100 -18.79 5.73 24.29
N GLY A 101 -19.97 5.15 24.06
CA GLY A 101 -21.26 5.69 24.52
C GLY A 101 -21.53 5.41 26.00
N LYS A 102 -21.96 6.43 26.76
CA LYS A 102 -22.39 6.26 28.17
C LYS A 102 -23.60 5.33 28.31
N GLN A 103 -24.48 5.34 27.30
CA GLN A 103 -25.68 4.50 27.22
C GLN A 103 -25.38 3.00 27.06
N ASN A 104 -24.13 2.63 26.74
CA ASN A 104 -23.71 1.25 26.47
C ASN A 104 -22.77 0.70 27.55
N LEU A 105 -22.79 1.26 28.77
CA LEU A 105 -21.88 0.89 29.85
C LEU A 105 -21.97 -0.61 30.22
N GLU A 106 -23.18 -1.17 30.21
CA GLU A 106 -23.40 -2.60 30.45
C GLU A 106 -22.69 -3.47 29.40
N LEU A 107 -22.93 -3.21 28.10
CA LEU A 107 -22.27 -3.92 26.99
C LEU A 107 -20.75 -3.78 27.05
N LYS A 108 -20.24 -2.59 27.35
CA LYS A 108 -18.81 -2.34 27.53
C LYS A 108 -18.23 -3.21 28.64
N ASN A 109 -18.89 -3.24 29.81
CA ASN A 109 -18.43 -4.03 30.95
C ASN A 109 -18.48 -5.53 30.66
N GLU A 110 -19.56 -6.02 30.06
CA GLU A 110 -19.69 -7.41 29.64
C GLU A 110 -18.56 -7.83 28.70
N PHE A 111 -18.28 -7.02 27.68
CA PHE A 111 -17.23 -7.29 26.71
C PHE A 111 -15.84 -7.28 27.35
N GLN A 112 -15.53 -6.29 28.18
CA GLN A 112 -14.25 -6.22 28.90
C GLN A 112 -14.06 -7.39 29.87
N GLN A 113 -15.12 -7.82 30.55
CA GLN A 113 -15.08 -8.99 31.41
C GLN A 113 -14.84 -10.27 30.61
N MET A 114 -15.51 -10.43 29.46
CA MET A 114 -15.28 -11.56 28.55
C MET A 114 -13.82 -11.65 28.13
N LEU A 115 -13.22 -10.55 27.67
CA LEU A 115 -11.80 -10.54 27.27
C LEU A 115 -10.86 -10.87 28.42
N LYS A 116 -11.11 -10.31 29.62
CA LYS A 116 -10.29 -10.56 30.80
C LYS A 116 -10.29 -12.05 31.21
N ARG A 117 -11.42 -12.75 31.08
CA ARG A 117 -11.51 -14.19 31.38
C ARG A 117 -10.61 -15.04 30.49
N HIS A 118 -10.37 -14.61 29.25
CA HIS A 118 -9.52 -15.31 28.27
C HIS A 118 -8.08 -14.81 28.24
N GLY A 119 -7.69 -13.89 29.13
CA GLY A 119 -6.34 -13.31 29.13
C GLY A 119 -6.09 -12.32 27.99
N TYR A 120 -7.14 -11.63 27.54
CA TYR A 120 -7.06 -10.58 26.54
C TYR A 120 -7.30 -9.20 27.15
N GLU A 121 -6.73 -8.19 26.50
CA GLU A 121 -6.89 -6.77 26.85
C GLU A 121 -7.30 -5.96 25.62
N LEU A 122 -7.71 -4.72 25.85
CA LEU A 122 -8.16 -3.79 24.81
C LEU A 122 -7.24 -2.59 24.73
N VAL A 123 -6.92 -2.21 23.49
CA VAL A 123 -6.53 -0.86 23.14
C VAL A 123 -7.64 -0.28 22.27
N PHE A 124 -8.05 0.96 22.52
CA PHE A 124 -9.03 1.63 21.66
C PHE A 124 -8.57 3.04 21.34
N THR A 125 -9.13 3.60 20.27
CA THR A 125 -8.80 4.94 19.81
C THR A 125 -9.04 5.95 20.92
N GLN A 126 -8.02 6.77 21.18
CA GLN A 126 -8.11 7.85 22.15
C GLN A 126 -8.31 9.17 21.43
N ARG A 127 -8.96 10.12 22.09
CA ARG A 127 -9.08 11.47 21.52
C ARG A 127 -7.67 12.03 21.29
N PRO A 128 -7.32 12.47 20.06
CA PRO A 128 -6.01 13.08 19.80
C PRO A 128 -5.77 14.29 20.70
N SER A 129 -4.52 14.53 21.05
CA SER A 129 -4.10 15.77 21.72
C SER A 129 -4.24 16.99 20.81
N ASP A 130 -4.05 16.82 19.51
CA ASP A 130 -4.26 17.87 18.51
C ASP A 130 -5.77 18.12 18.29
N PRO A 131 -6.28 19.34 18.58
CA PRO A 131 -7.70 19.67 18.41
C PRO A 131 -8.18 19.68 16.95
N ASN A 132 -7.26 19.76 15.98
CA ASN A 132 -7.58 19.66 14.55
C ASN A 132 -7.82 18.21 14.12
N HIS A 133 -7.54 17.25 15.00
CA HIS A 133 -7.67 15.83 14.71
C HIS A 133 -8.78 15.16 15.51
N THR A 134 -9.44 14.21 14.87
CA THR A 134 -10.41 13.28 15.48
C THR A 134 -10.00 11.84 15.17
N GLN A 135 -10.61 10.87 15.86
CA GLN A 135 -10.41 9.45 15.57
C GLN A 135 -11.75 8.76 15.34
N GLN A 136 -11.72 7.72 14.50
CA GLN A 136 -12.85 6.82 14.34
C GLN A 136 -12.94 5.87 15.56
N PRO A 137 -14.14 5.47 16.01
CA PRO A 137 -14.27 4.47 17.09
C PRO A 137 -13.75 3.12 16.58
N MET A 138 -12.53 2.76 17.01
CA MET A 138 -11.85 1.52 16.66
C MET A 138 -11.25 0.93 17.94
N ALA A 139 -11.16 -0.39 17.99
CA ALA A 139 -10.52 -1.12 19.08
C ALA A 139 -9.65 -2.25 18.56
N MET A 140 -8.69 -2.66 19.37
CA MET A 140 -7.82 -3.78 19.13
C MET A 140 -7.85 -4.65 20.38
N ILE A 141 -8.24 -5.90 20.21
CA ILE A 141 -8.10 -6.94 21.23
C ILE A 141 -6.70 -7.54 21.07
N TYR A 142 -5.98 -7.78 22.17
CA TYR A 142 -4.69 -8.47 22.11
C TYR A 142 -4.50 -9.47 23.25
N ASN A 143 -3.80 -10.57 22.95
CA ASN A 143 -3.46 -11.62 23.90
C ASN A 143 -2.35 -11.14 24.83
N ARG A 144 -2.69 -10.81 26.07
CA ARG A 144 -1.75 -10.21 27.03
C ARG A 144 -0.67 -11.19 27.51
N ASN A 145 -0.88 -12.50 27.29
CA ASN A 145 0.09 -13.52 27.65
C ASN A 145 1.21 -13.62 26.60
N LYS A 146 0.95 -13.20 25.36
CA LYS A 146 1.95 -13.17 24.27
C LYS A 146 2.51 -11.77 24.01
N LEU A 147 1.71 -10.74 24.26
CA LEU A 147 2.01 -9.36 23.87
C LEU A 147 2.00 -8.44 25.09
N GLN A 148 2.98 -7.55 25.15
CA GLN A 148 3.03 -6.42 26.07
C GLN A 148 2.81 -5.14 25.27
N LEU A 149 1.79 -4.37 25.65
CA LEU A 149 1.53 -3.06 25.05
C LEU A 149 2.66 -2.08 25.39
N ASP A 150 3.20 -1.40 24.38
CA ASP A 150 4.17 -0.31 24.57
C ASP A 150 3.54 1.05 24.35
N SER A 151 2.94 1.26 23.17
CA SER A 151 2.43 2.56 22.75
C SER A 151 1.40 2.43 21.64
N SER A 152 0.57 3.46 21.49
CA SER A 152 -0.42 3.56 20.41
C SER A 152 -0.54 4.99 19.90
N LYS A 153 -0.90 5.16 18.63
CA LYS A 153 -1.13 6.47 18.01
C LYS A 153 -2.04 6.37 16.78
N GLY A 154 -2.68 7.50 16.44
CA GLY A 154 -3.41 7.64 15.18
C GLY A 154 -2.46 7.72 13.99
N VAL A 155 -2.85 7.13 12.87
CA VAL A 155 -2.16 7.16 11.57
C VAL A 155 -3.18 7.35 10.43
N PHE A 156 -2.71 7.62 9.22
CA PHE A 156 -3.54 7.88 8.04
C PHE A 156 -4.57 9.01 8.25
N PRO A 157 -4.12 10.28 8.39
CA PRO A 157 -5.04 11.41 8.48
C PRO A 157 -5.82 11.54 7.18
N ALA A 158 -7.16 11.49 7.25
CA ALA A 158 -8.03 11.79 6.13
C ALA A 158 -7.99 13.29 5.76
N PRO A 159 -8.44 13.65 4.55
CA PRO A 159 -8.76 15.04 4.23
C PRO A 159 -9.67 15.68 5.29
N PRO A 160 -9.55 16.99 5.55
CA PRO A 160 -10.42 17.69 6.49
C PRO A 160 -11.90 17.52 6.13
N ASP A 161 -12.74 17.35 7.16
CA ASP A 161 -14.19 17.36 7.01
C ASP A 161 -14.74 18.78 6.77
N ALA A 162 -16.06 18.91 6.68
CA ALA A 162 -16.73 20.21 6.47
C ALA A 162 -16.46 21.23 7.59
N HIS A 163 -15.96 20.78 8.75
CA HIS A 163 -15.58 21.62 9.88
C HIS A 163 -14.06 21.84 9.96
N GLY A 164 -13.31 21.42 8.95
CA GLY A 164 -11.85 21.56 8.89
C GLY A 164 -11.08 20.56 9.75
N LYS A 165 -11.74 19.54 10.33
CA LYS A 165 -11.08 18.55 11.18
C LYS A 165 -10.62 17.34 10.37
N GLN A 166 -9.40 16.89 10.62
CA GLN A 166 -8.88 15.67 10.01
C GLN A 166 -9.20 14.47 10.91
N LYS A 167 -9.64 13.36 10.32
CA LYS A 167 -9.90 12.12 11.06
C LYS A 167 -8.80 11.12 10.78
N TYR A 168 -8.11 10.61 11.80
CA TYR A 168 -7.22 9.47 11.61
C TYR A 168 -8.04 8.22 11.27
N ARG A 169 -7.64 7.56 10.19
CA ARG A 169 -8.29 6.37 9.63
C ARG A 169 -7.54 5.08 9.91
N GLY A 170 -6.42 5.15 10.62
CA GLY A 170 -5.81 4.00 11.25
C GLY A 170 -5.32 4.29 12.66
N TYR A 171 -5.08 3.21 13.40
CA TYR A 171 -4.57 3.25 14.76
C TYR A 171 -3.47 2.22 14.93
N GLU A 172 -2.24 2.71 15.00
CA GLU A 172 -1.01 1.93 15.17
C GLU A 172 -0.83 1.62 16.66
N THR A 173 -0.47 0.38 16.97
CA THR A 173 -0.08 -0.05 18.31
C THR A 173 1.18 -0.89 18.23
N THR A 174 2.17 -0.57 19.06
CA THR A 174 3.43 -1.31 19.17
C THR A 174 3.37 -2.24 20.39
N PHE A 175 3.80 -3.48 20.19
CA PHE A 175 3.89 -4.50 21.22
C PHE A 175 5.30 -5.07 21.31
N THR A 176 5.70 -5.48 22.52
CA THR A 176 6.80 -6.42 22.76
C THR A 176 6.26 -7.85 22.87
N LEU A 177 6.94 -8.82 22.25
CA LEU A 177 6.67 -10.24 22.45
C LEU A 177 7.15 -10.72 23.83
N LYS A 178 6.28 -11.45 24.54
CA LYS A 178 6.55 -12.09 25.84
C LYS A 178 7.11 -13.51 25.70
N ASP A 179 8.07 -13.68 24.80
CA ASP A 179 8.76 -14.96 24.54
C ASP A 179 10.25 -14.91 24.96
N GLY A 180 10.66 -13.86 25.67
CA GLY A 180 12.04 -13.60 26.07
C GLY A 180 12.91 -12.95 25.00
N SER A 181 12.43 -12.81 23.76
CA SER A 181 13.21 -12.24 22.65
C SER A 181 13.26 -10.70 22.64
N ASN A 182 12.35 -10.04 23.38
CA ASN A 182 12.13 -8.59 23.36
C ASN A 182 11.86 -7.99 21.96
N ARG A 183 11.50 -8.83 20.98
CA ARG A 183 11.18 -8.37 19.63
C ARG A 183 9.89 -7.57 19.62
N LYS A 184 9.84 -6.57 18.75
CA LYS A 184 8.70 -5.67 18.58
C LYS A 184 7.81 -6.11 17.40
N VAL A 185 6.52 -5.95 17.58
CA VAL A 185 5.49 -6.10 16.55
C VAL A 185 4.66 -4.84 16.50
N VAL A 186 4.42 -4.32 15.29
CA VAL A 186 3.54 -3.18 15.05
C VAL A 186 2.23 -3.70 14.46
N ALA A 187 1.11 -3.42 15.10
CA ALA A 187 -0.21 -3.79 14.63
C ALA A 187 -1.02 -2.53 14.33
N THR A 188 -1.67 -2.45 13.17
CA THR A 188 -2.39 -1.24 12.74
C THR A 188 -3.82 -1.59 12.35
N ASN A 189 -4.78 -1.11 13.13
CA ASN A 189 -6.21 -1.24 12.81
C ASN A 189 -6.61 -0.15 11.81
N LEU A 190 -7.30 -0.51 10.72
CA LEU A 190 -7.73 0.40 9.65
C LEU A 190 -9.26 0.51 9.60
N HIS A 191 -9.74 1.74 9.40
CA HIS A 191 -11.08 2.02 8.87
C HIS A 191 -10.95 3.20 7.92
N LEU A 192 -10.74 2.89 6.64
CA LEU A 192 -10.42 3.89 5.62
C LEU A 192 -11.66 4.64 5.13
N LEU A 193 -11.46 5.87 4.65
CA LEU A 193 -12.54 6.69 4.10
C LEU A 193 -13.00 6.13 2.75
N TYR A 194 -14.31 5.86 2.63
CA TYR A 194 -14.93 5.47 1.37
C TYR A 194 -14.68 6.48 0.25
N GLY A 195 -14.31 5.98 -0.93
CA GLY A 195 -14.03 6.80 -2.12
C GLY A 195 -12.69 7.54 -2.11
N HIS A 196 -11.88 7.38 -1.06
CA HIS A 196 -10.51 7.90 -1.01
C HIS A 196 -9.49 6.79 -1.30
N ASP A 197 -8.48 7.08 -2.13
CA ASP A 197 -7.42 6.14 -2.47
C ASP A 197 -6.24 6.31 -1.50
N TYR A 198 -6.09 5.37 -0.56
CA TYR A 198 -5.00 5.34 0.43
C TYR A 198 -3.75 4.57 -0.04
N LYS A 199 -3.65 4.24 -1.34
CA LYS A 199 -2.58 3.38 -1.84
C LYS A 199 -1.20 3.89 -1.45
N ASN A 200 -0.90 5.16 -1.76
CA ASN A 200 0.44 5.71 -1.58
C ASN A 200 0.79 5.79 -0.10
N GLU A 201 -0.16 6.17 0.74
CA GLU A 201 -0.01 6.26 2.19
C GLU A 201 0.28 4.88 2.80
N ILE A 202 -0.44 3.84 2.37
CA ILE A 202 -0.21 2.46 2.80
C ILE A 202 1.19 2.02 2.37
N GLU A 203 1.58 2.27 1.12
CA GLU A 203 2.91 1.89 0.62
C GLU A 203 4.05 2.63 1.34
N ASP A 204 3.91 3.94 1.59
CA ASP A 204 4.87 4.74 2.35
C ASP A 204 5.00 4.26 3.79
N TYR A 205 3.87 3.92 4.41
CA TYR A 205 3.85 3.37 5.76
C TYR A 205 4.55 2.01 5.82
N GLN A 206 4.30 1.12 4.85
CA GLN A 206 4.99 -0.16 4.77
C GLN A 206 6.50 0.00 4.59
N ARG A 207 6.94 0.90 3.71
CA ARG A 207 8.37 1.25 3.54
C ARG A 207 8.98 1.73 4.86
N THR A 208 8.27 2.58 5.59
CA THR A 208 8.71 3.08 6.89
C THR A 208 8.87 1.93 7.91
N MET A 209 7.94 0.98 7.93
CA MET A 209 8.00 -0.17 8.85
C MET A 209 9.11 -1.16 8.46
N GLU A 210 9.33 -1.36 7.16
CA GLU A 210 10.44 -2.16 6.64
C GLU A 210 11.79 -1.57 7.06
N GLN A 211 11.95 -0.24 6.95
CA GLN A 211 13.15 0.47 7.39
C GLN A 211 13.40 0.34 8.91
N LYS A 212 12.33 0.35 9.70
CA LYS A 212 12.40 0.08 11.15
C LYS A 212 12.75 -1.37 11.48
N GLY A 213 12.63 -2.28 10.52
CA GLY A 213 12.98 -3.69 10.69
C GLY A 213 12.06 -4.46 11.65
N VAL A 214 10.85 -3.96 11.90
CA VAL A 214 9.86 -4.58 12.78
C VAL A 214 8.80 -5.32 11.97
N LEU A 215 8.29 -6.43 12.51
CA LEU A 215 7.12 -7.07 11.91
C LEU A 215 5.94 -6.09 12.02
N SER A 216 5.40 -5.66 10.88
CA SER A 216 4.23 -4.78 10.84
C SER A 216 3.06 -5.50 10.19
N ILE A 217 1.93 -5.54 10.89
CA ILE A 217 0.67 -6.12 10.43
C ILE A 217 -0.36 -5.01 10.44
N MET A 218 -1.05 -4.82 9.32
CA MET A 218 -2.19 -3.92 9.23
C MET A 218 -3.42 -4.71 8.83
N GLY A 219 -4.58 -4.33 9.34
CA GLY A 219 -5.84 -4.93 8.88
C GLY A 219 -7.05 -4.13 9.30
N GLY A 220 -8.14 -4.32 8.59
CA GLY A 220 -9.36 -3.57 8.82
C GLY A 220 -10.22 -3.38 7.58
N ASP A 221 -11.22 -2.53 7.73
CA ASP A 221 -12.08 -2.08 6.66
C ASP A 221 -11.35 -1.06 5.79
N THR A 222 -11.02 -1.46 4.57
CA THR A 222 -10.32 -0.61 3.60
C THR A 222 -11.25 0.16 2.68
N ASN A 223 -12.57 -0.07 2.75
CA ASN A 223 -13.67 0.56 2.02
C ASN A 223 -13.63 0.60 0.48
N ASN A 224 -12.45 0.69 -0.18
CA ASN A 224 -12.33 0.60 -1.64
C ASN A 224 -10.89 0.53 -2.18
N VAL A 225 -9.93 -0.09 -1.50
CA VAL A 225 -8.56 -0.09 -2.06
C VAL A 225 -8.54 -0.91 -3.35
N GLN A 226 -8.14 -0.30 -4.47
CA GLN A 226 -8.22 -0.94 -5.77
C GLN A 226 -7.34 -2.19 -5.85
N ASN A 227 -7.98 -3.26 -6.31
CA ASN A 227 -7.47 -4.59 -6.62
C ASN A 227 -6.07 -4.65 -7.26
N SER A 228 -5.80 -3.75 -8.20
CA SER A 228 -4.60 -3.80 -9.06
C SER A 228 -3.33 -3.30 -8.39
N ASN A 229 -3.41 -2.74 -7.18
CA ASN A 229 -2.43 -1.74 -6.76
C ASN A 229 -1.75 -1.96 -5.41
N LEU A 230 -2.18 -2.91 -4.58
CA LEU A 230 -1.43 -3.25 -3.36
C LEU A 230 -0.85 -4.67 -3.46
N ASN A 231 0.44 -4.74 -3.80
CA ASN A 231 1.19 -5.99 -3.96
C ASN A 231 1.27 -6.85 -2.68
N THR A 232 0.84 -6.30 -1.54
CA THR A 232 0.90 -6.92 -0.20
C THR A 232 -0.47 -7.06 0.45
N ALA A 233 -1.55 -6.76 -0.26
CA ALA A 233 -2.89 -7.05 0.21
C ALA A 233 -3.09 -8.57 0.34
N LEU A 234 -3.46 -9.00 1.54
CA LEU A 234 -3.76 -10.37 1.90
C LEU A 234 -5.28 -10.54 1.90
N GLY A 235 -5.74 -11.57 1.17
CA GLY A 235 -7.16 -11.88 0.99
C GLY A 235 -7.46 -12.18 -0.48
N ASP A 236 -8.55 -12.90 -0.73
CA ASP A 236 -9.03 -13.12 -2.09
C ASP A 236 -9.91 -11.95 -2.52
N TRP A 237 -9.58 -11.34 -3.65
CA TRP A 237 -10.33 -10.24 -4.23
C TRP A 237 -11.59 -10.66 -4.97
N SER A 238 -11.70 -11.96 -5.27
CA SER A 238 -12.89 -12.56 -5.84
C SER A 238 -13.91 -12.97 -4.79
N VAL A 239 -13.59 -12.81 -3.50
CA VAL A 239 -14.47 -13.18 -2.39
C VAL A 239 -15.01 -11.95 -1.69
N SER A 240 -16.33 -11.87 -1.59
CA SER A 240 -17.00 -10.77 -0.91
C SER A 240 -16.87 -10.93 0.60
N THR A 241 -16.40 -9.87 1.25
CA THR A 241 -16.41 -9.76 2.70
C THR A 241 -17.52 -8.84 3.18
N ASN A 242 -18.30 -8.24 2.28
CA ASN A 242 -19.30 -7.23 2.62
C ASN A 242 -20.62 -7.41 1.87
N ILE A 243 -21.69 -6.99 2.52
CA ILE A 243 -23.00 -6.76 1.90
C ILE A 243 -23.38 -5.29 2.00
N ALA A 244 -24.12 -4.81 1.01
CA ALA A 244 -24.79 -3.52 1.10
C ALA A 244 -26.10 -3.58 0.31
N ARG A 245 -26.89 -2.52 0.37
CA ARG A 245 -28.05 -2.34 -0.51
C ARG A 245 -27.61 -1.71 -1.83
N ASP A 246 -28.00 -2.32 -2.95
CA ASP A 246 -27.76 -1.79 -4.28
C ASP A 246 -28.63 -0.54 -4.50
N PRO A 247 -28.06 0.62 -4.85
CA PRO A 247 -28.83 1.85 -5.00
C PRO A 247 -29.78 1.84 -6.21
N GLN A 248 -29.56 0.97 -7.19
CA GLN A 248 -30.38 0.90 -8.40
C GLN A 248 -31.55 -0.07 -8.23
N THR A 249 -31.30 -1.25 -7.66
CA THR A 249 -32.32 -2.30 -7.50
C THR A 249 -32.97 -2.30 -6.13
N ASN A 250 -32.40 -1.59 -5.17
CA ASN A 250 -32.78 -1.61 -3.76
C ASN A 250 -32.65 -2.99 -3.09
N GLN A 251 -32.00 -3.97 -3.73
CA GLN A 251 -31.79 -5.31 -3.19
C GLN A 251 -30.44 -5.43 -2.46
N LEU A 252 -30.29 -6.43 -1.59
CA LEU A 252 -28.97 -6.76 -1.04
C LEU A 252 -28.02 -7.18 -2.16
N THR A 253 -26.76 -6.79 -2.03
CA THR A 253 -25.70 -7.14 -2.97
C THR A 253 -24.35 -7.27 -2.29
N THR A 254 -23.56 -8.22 -2.76
CA THR A 254 -22.16 -8.42 -2.40
C THR A 254 -21.20 -7.80 -3.43
N ALA A 255 -21.71 -7.07 -4.42
CA ALA A 255 -20.94 -6.49 -5.51
C ALA A 255 -21.23 -5.00 -5.71
N HIS A 256 -20.26 -4.25 -6.21
CA HIS A 256 -20.42 -2.85 -6.62
C HIS A 256 -19.93 -2.63 -8.07
N SER A 257 -20.29 -1.49 -8.67
CA SER A 257 -19.79 -1.10 -10.00
C SER A 257 -18.29 -0.81 -9.95
N ASP A 258 -17.54 -1.37 -10.89
CA ASP A 258 -16.11 -1.10 -11.05
C ASP A 258 -15.90 0.36 -11.50
N PRO A 259 -15.24 1.21 -10.69
CA PRO A 259 -15.02 2.61 -11.05
C PRO A 259 -14.09 2.79 -12.26
N GLY A 260 -13.23 1.81 -12.56
CA GLY A 260 -12.35 1.81 -13.72
C GLY A 260 -12.99 1.26 -15.00
N LYS A 261 -14.10 0.53 -14.87
CA LYS A 261 -14.78 -0.15 -15.99
C LYS A 261 -16.29 -0.03 -15.85
N PRO A 262 -16.89 1.05 -16.36
CA PRO A 262 -18.34 1.24 -16.34
C PRO A 262 -19.09 0.00 -16.88
N GLY A 263 -20.07 -0.49 -16.13
CA GLY A 263 -20.85 -1.69 -16.47
C GLY A 263 -20.28 -3.01 -15.95
N GLN A 264 -19.02 -3.06 -15.53
CA GLN A 264 -18.49 -4.22 -14.82
C GLN A 264 -18.87 -4.15 -13.33
N ARG A 265 -19.26 -5.28 -12.74
CA ARG A 265 -19.42 -5.43 -11.29
C ARG A 265 -18.22 -6.19 -10.71
N ILE A 266 -17.74 -5.77 -9.55
CA ILE A 266 -16.70 -6.43 -8.77
C ILE A 266 -17.19 -6.68 -7.34
N GLN A 267 -16.62 -7.68 -6.69
CA GLN A 267 -17.03 -8.06 -5.33
C GLN A 267 -16.61 -6.99 -4.30
N LYS A 268 -17.48 -6.73 -3.33
CA LYS A 268 -17.22 -5.89 -2.16
C LYS A 268 -16.37 -6.67 -1.18
N ALA A 269 -15.07 -6.40 -1.21
CA ALA A 269 -14.09 -7.14 -0.45
C ALA A 269 -13.16 -6.15 0.25
N TYR A 270 -13.69 -5.53 1.29
CA TYR A 270 -13.09 -4.38 1.98
C TYR A 270 -12.23 -4.81 3.17
N ASP A 271 -12.49 -5.97 3.76
CA ASP A 271 -11.78 -6.46 4.92
C ASP A 271 -10.47 -7.12 4.49
N ARG A 272 -9.35 -6.45 4.77
CA ARG A 272 -8.03 -6.83 4.26
C ARG A 272 -6.99 -6.86 5.35
N PHE A 273 -5.93 -7.62 5.07
CA PHE A 273 -4.68 -7.52 5.81
C PHE A 273 -3.53 -7.06 4.92
N PHE A 274 -2.50 -6.50 5.53
CA PHE A 274 -1.23 -6.16 4.94
C PHE A 274 -0.12 -6.56 5.91
N GLY A 275 1.02 -6.99 5.39
CA GLY A 275 2.14 -7.40 6.23
C GLY A 275 3.48 -6.95 5.67
N VAL A 276 4.39 -6.61 6.58
CA VAL A 276 5.81 -6.32 6.32
C VAL A 276 6.62 -7.17 7.29
N PRO A 277 7.54 -8.04 6.82
CA PRO A 277 8.34 -8.86 7.70
C PRO A 277 9.31 -8.01 8.54
N SER A 278 9.78 -8.59 9.64
CA SER A 278 10.92 -8.04 10.38
C SER A 278 12.20 -8.10 9.54
N ALA A 279 13.20 -7.27 9.88
CA ALA A 279 14.44 -7.18 9.13
C ALA A 279 15.13 -8.55 8.98
N GLY A 280 15.50 -8.91 7.75
CA GLY A 280 16.17 -10.17 7.45
C GLY A 280 15.24 -11.37 7.33
N ASN A 281 13.95 -11.24 7.66
CA ASN A 281 12.97 -12.31 7.55
C ASN A 281 12.09 -12.17 6.30
N TYR A 282 11.42 -13.26 5.91
CA TYR A 282 10.32 -13.20 4.96
C TYR A 282 8.99 -13.49 5.66
N LEU A 283 7.90 -13.05 5.04
CA LEU A 283 6.55 -13.23 5.56
C LEU A 283 5.83 -14.35 4.82
N LYS A 284 5.31 -15.32 5.57
CA LYS A 284 4.34 -16.29 5.09
C LYS A 284 3.02 -16.05 5.80
N THR A 285 1.92 -16.12 5.05
CA THR A 285 0.59 -15.92 5.61
C THR A 285 -0.38 -16.97 5.11
N GLN A 286 -1.34 -17.34 5.95
CA GLN A 286 -2.36 -18.32 5.61
C GLN A 286 -3.67 -17.98 6.30
N PRO A 287 -4.79 -17.81 5.56
CA PRO A 287 -6.10 -17.68 6.20
C PRO A 287 -6.39 -18.86 7.11
N THR A 288 -6.94 -18.57 8.29
CA THR A 288 -7.35 -19.59 9.25
C THR A 288 -8.73 -20.12 8.89
N GLN A 289 -9.14 -21.23 9.52
CA GLN A 289 -10.49 -21.78 9.39
C GLN A 289 -11.59 -20.84 9.93
N ARG A 290 -11.22 -19.78 10.67
CA ARG A 290 -12.14 -18.76 11.19
C ARG A 290 -12.47 -17.68 10.17
N SER A 291 -11.76 -17.63 9.04
CA SER A 291 -12.11 -16.70 7.97
C SER A 291 -13.45 -17.07 7.33
N GLU A 292 -14.25 -16.05 7.07
CA GLU A 292 -15.56 -16.19 6.47
C GLU A 292 -15.66 -15.44 5.13
N GLN A 293 -16.74 -15.68 4.42
CA GLN A 293 -17.18 -14.89 3.27
C GLN A 293 -18.67 -14.63 3.39
N VAL A 294 -19.15 -13.58 2.73
CA VAL A 294 -20.59 -13.31 2.63
C VAL A 294 -21.09 -13.72 1.27
N VAL A 295 -22.17 -14.49 1.25
CA VAL A 295 -22.91 -14.86 0.03
C VAL A 295 -24.37 -14.50 0.20
N LEU A 296 -25.08 -14.33 -0.91
CA LEU A 296 -26.54 -14.27 -0.91
C LEU A 296 -27.10 -15.64 -1.27
N ASN A 297 -28.04 -16.14 -0.49
CA ASN A 297 -28.72 -17.40 -0.78
C ASN A 297 -29.82 -17.23 -1.84
N SER A 298 -30.55 -18.29 -2.15
CA SER A 298 -31.62 -18.24 -3.16
C SER A 298 -32.81 -17.36 -2.79
N SER A 299 -33.01 -17.04 -1.50
CA SER A 299 -34.00 -16.05 -1.03
C SER A 299 -33.46 -14.61 -1.04
N GLY A 300 -32.19 -14.41 -1.38
CA GLY A 300 -31.55 -13.09 -1.39
C GLY A 300 -31.10 -12.62 0.01
N GLU A 301 -31.11 -13.51 1.00
CA GLU A 301 -30.63 -13.26 2.36
C GLU A 301 -29.11 -13.47 2.45
N ALA A 302 -28.47 -12.73 3.34
CA ALA A 302 -27.03 -12.85 3.54
C ALA A 302 -26.68 -14.05 4.42
N GLU A 303 -25.74 -14.87 3.95
CA GLU A 303 -25.18 -16.00 4.68
C GLU A 303 -23.66 -15.84 4.83
N PHE A 304 -23.17 -16.04 6.04
CA PHE A 304 -21.75 -16.02 6.38
C PHE A 304 -21.25 -17.45 6.38
N LYS A 305 -20.32 -17.76 5.47
CA LYS A 305 -19.82 -19.12 5.27
C LYS A 305 -18.32 -19.17 5.55
N PRO A 306 -17.79 -20.27 6.11
CA PRO A 306 -16.36 -20.49 6.17
C PRO A 306 -15.73 -20.34 4.79
N PHE A 307 -14.50 -19.84 4.78
CA PHE A 307 -13.72 -19.66 3.57
C PHE A 307 -13.26 -21.02 3.02
N THR A 308 -13.80 -21.45 1.88
CA THR A 308 -13.54 -22.80 1.32
C THR A 308 -12.42 -22.84 0.29
N LYS A 309 -12.03 -21.70 -0.29
CA LYS A 309 -10.97 -21.61 -1.31
C LYS A 309 -9.82 -20.76 -0.80
N PHE A 310 -8.80 -21.37 -0.20
CA PHE A 310 -7.63 -20.63 0.26
C PHE A 310 -7.04 -19.78 -0.87
N PRO A 311 -6.76 -18.48 -0.66
CA PRO A 311 -6.07 -17.68 -1.64
C PRO A 311 -4.71 -18.32 -1.88
N VAL A 312 -4.26 -18.28 -3.13
CA VAL A 312 -2.90 -18.65 -3.49
C VAL A 312 -1.96 -17.97 -2.51
N SER A 313 -1.17 -18.79 -1.80
CA SER A 313 -0.03 -18.38 -0.96
C SER A 313 0.64 -17.13 -1.54
N LEU A 314 1.04 -16.17 -0.69
CA LEU A 314 1.93 -15.07 -1.05
C LEU A 314 3.27 -15.64 -1.59
N SER A 315 3.24 -16.16 -2.81
CA SER A 315 4.40 -16.56 -3.57
C SER A 315 5.00 -15.33 -4.25
N ARG A 316 4.22 -14.28 -4.56
CA ARG A 316 4.72 -13.15 -5.37
C ARG A 316 5.75 -12.25 -4.68
N VAL A 317 5.61 -11.97 -3.39
CA VAL A 317 6.64 -11.22 -2.63
C VAL A 317 7.88 -12.10 -2.43
N ASN A 318 7.67 -13.37 -2.06
CA ASN A 318 8.73 -14.37 -1.93
C ASN A 318 9.45 -14.65 -3.26
N GLU A 319 8.76 -14.60 -4.38
CA GLU A 319 9.29 -14.84 -5.72
C GLU A 319 10.04 -13.61 -6.25
N ARG A 320 9.60 -12.38 -5.93
CA ARG A 320 10.41 -11.18 -6.22
C ARG A 320 11.70 -11.15 -5.42
N TRP A 321 11.66 -11.56 -4.15
CA TRP A 321 12.84 -11.58 -3.27
C TRP A 321 13.77 -12.75 -3.59
N ARG A 322 13.24 -13.97 -3.75
CA ARG A 322 14.02 -15.13 -4.23
C ARG A 322 14.62 -14.87 -5.60
N ARG A 323 13.83 -14.46 -6.60
CA ARG A 323 14.39 -14.11 -7.92
C ARG A 323 15.41 -12.98 -7.84
N GLY A 324 15.22 -12.00 -6.95
CA GLY A 324 16.23 -10.96 -6.71
C GLY A 324 17.55 -11.55 -6.24
N LYS A 325 17.51 -12.41 -5.21
CA LYS A 325 18.71 -13.11 -4.71
C LYS A 325 19.31 -14.08 -5.72
N ASP A 326 18.49 -14.84 -6.44
CA ASP A 326 18.94 -15.79 -7.45
C ASP A 326 19.63 -15.05 -8.61
N ILE A 327 19.07 -13.92 -9.05
CA ILE A 327 19.68 -13.03 -10.05
C ILE A 327 21.01 -12.48 -9.52
N ILE A 328 21.06 -12.00 -8.28
CA ILE A 328 22.32 -11.50 -7.69
C ILE A 328 23.36 -12.62 -7.61
N ALA A 329 22.97 -13.83 -7.17
CA ALA A 329 23.87 -14.98 -7.11
C ALA A 329 24.40 -15.39 -8.49
N GLU A 330 23.56 -15.32 -9.53
CA GLU A 330 23.98 -15.55 -10.92
C GLU A 330 24.95 -14.45 -11.39
N LEU A 331 24.65 -13.18 -11.12
CA LEU A 331 25.54 -12.07 -11.44
C LEU A 331 26.87 -12.18 -10.68
N GLU A 332 26.87 -12.64 -9.43
CA GLU A 332 28.07 -12.89 -8.62
C GLU A 332 28.91 -14.01 -9.22
N HIS A 333 28.26 -15.08 -9.67
CA HIS A 333 28.93 -16.17 -10.34
C HIS A 333 29.65 -15.70 -11.61
N VAL A 334 29.00 -14.85 -12.41
CA VAL A 334 29.60 -14.25 -13.61
C VAL A 334 30.72 -13.27 -13.23
N TYR A 335 30.52 -12.46 -12.18
CA TYR A 335 31.51 -11.50 -11.69
C TYR A 335 32.83 -12.19 -11.29
N ASN A 336 32.72 -13.30 -10.55
CA ASN A 336 33.89 -14.07 -10.10
C ASN A 336 34.62 -14.76 -11.26
N LYS A 337 33.91 -15.17 -12.31
CA LYS A 337 34.49 -15.85 -13.48
C LYS A 337 35.12 -14.91 -14.49
N THR A 338 34.67 -13.67 -14.56
CA THR A 338 35.21 -12.72 -15.53
C THR A 338 36.47 -12.05 -15.00
N SER A 339 37.53 -12.01 -15.82
CA SER A 339 38.75 -11.23 -15.56
C SER A 339 38.70 -9.84 -16.18
N ASN A 340 37.66 -9.53 -16.95
CA ASN A 340 37.50 -8.25 -17.64
C ASN A 340 36.97 -7.19 -16.66
N ALA A 341 37.80 -6.18 -16.37
CA ALA A 341 37.48 -5.10 -15.43
C ALA A 341 36.24 -4.27 -15.85
N SER A 342 36.06 -4.02 -17.15
CA SER A 342 34.86 -3.32 -17.66
C SER A 342 33.61 -4.16 -17.42
N ARG A 343 33.69 -5.48 -17.67
CA ARG A 343 32.54 -6.37 -17.43
C ARG A 343 32.21 -6.49 -15.94
N ARG A 344 33.21 -6.49 -15.05
CA ARG A 344 33.00 -6.43 -13.60
C ARG A 344 32.25 -5.17 -13.18
N GLN A 345 32.64 -4.02 -13.72
CA GLN A 345 31.96 -2.75 -13.45
C GLN A 345 30.48 -2.76 -13.90
N ASP A 346 30.19 -3.32 -15.09
CA ASP A 346 28.82 -3.46 -15.58
C ASP A 346 27.99 -4.39 -14.69
N LEU A 347 28.58 -5.50 -14.23
CA LEU A 347 27.90 -6.44 -13.32
C LEU A 347 27.62 -5.79 -11.95
N LEU A 348 28.52 -4.96 -11.41
CA LEU A 348 28.25 -4.19 -10.19
C LEU A 348 27.10 -3.20 -10.37
N TYR A 349 26.98 -2.59 -11.56
CA TYR A 349 25.84 -1.75 -11.90
C TYR A 349 24.55 -2.56 -11.97
N GLU A 350 24.55 -3.69 -12.68
CA GLU A 350 23.40 -4.60 -12.79
C GLU A 350 22.95 -5.09 -11.41
N MET A 351 23.89 -5.48 -10.55
CA MET A 351 23.62 -5.84 -9.16
C MET A 351 23.04 -4.67 -8.37
N SER A 352 23.56 -3.44 -8.56
CA SER A 352 23.04 -2.25 -7.89
C SER A 352 21.60 -1.93 -8.28
N GLU A 353 21.27 -2.09 -9.55
CA GLU A 353 19.91 -1.92 -10.07
C GLU A 353 18.98 -2.98 -9.48
N VAL A 354 19.40 -4.24 -9.43
CA VAL A 354 18.58 -5.31 -8.83
C VAL A 354 18.41 -5.09 -7.34
N ILE A 355 19.47 -4.76 -6.60
CA ILE A 355 19.44 -4.46 -5.17
C ILE A 355 18.52 -3.26 -4.90
N HIS A 356 18.65 -2.18 -5.67
CA HIS A 356 17.83 -0.98 -5.51
C HIS A 356 16.36 -1.23 -5.89
N PHE A 357 16.11 -1.82 -7.06
CA PHE A 357 14.77 -2.09 -7.57
C PHE A 357 14.00 -3.10 -6.72
N LYS A 358 14.71 -4.02 -6.06
CA LYS A 358 14.12 -5.03 -5.18
C LYS A 358 14.21 -4.66 -3.69
N ASN A 359 14.69 -3.45 -3.36
CA ASN A 359 14.92 -3.00 -1.99
C ASN A 359 15.72 -4.00 -1.13
N LEU A 360 16.69 -4.68 -1.72
CA LEU A 360 17.53 -5.64 -0.99
C LEU A 360 18.58 -4.89 -0.16
N LYS A 361 18.97 -5.44 0.98
CA LYS A 361 20.14 -4.95 1.73
C LYS A 361 21.41 -5.54 1.10
N PRO A 362 22.39 -4.74 0.65
CA PRO A 362 23.60 -5.23 -0.02
C PRO A 362 24.32 -6.33 0.78
N ALA A 363 24.48 -6.13 2.08
CA ALA A 363 25.15 -7.10 2.97
C ALA A 363 24.46 -8.48 3.03
N HIS A 364 23.17 -8.56 2.68
CA HIS A 364 22.40 -9.81 2.66
C HIS A 364 22.35 -10.44 1.26
N CYS A 365 22.93 -9.78 0.25
CA CYS A 365 22.94 -10.24 -1.13
C CYS A 365 24.28 -10.87 -1.49
N PHE A 366 25.38 -10.29 -1.02
CA PHE A 366 26.73 -10.70 -1.37
C PHE A 366 27.26 -11.84 -0.52
N THR A 367 27.61 -12.95 -1.17
CA THR A 367 28.27 -14.10 -0.52
C THR A 367 29.79 -13.94 -0.40
N ASN A 368 30.38 -13.07 -1.23
CA ASN A 368 31.81 -12.78 -1.26
C ASN A 368 32.08 -11.35 -0.76
N SER A 369 32.88 -11.24 0.31
CA SER A 369 33.22 -9.95 0.94
C SER A 369 33.95 -8.99 0.00
N LEU A 370 34.75 -9.50 -0.94
CA LEU A 370 35.44 -8.66 -1.93
C LEU A 370 34.45 -7.97 -2.88
N ILE A 371 33.41 -8.70 -3.34
CA ILE A 371 32.36 -8.13 -4.20
C ILE A 371 31.59 -7.05 -3.44
N LEU A 372 31.31 -7.27 -2.16
CA LEU A 372 30.64 -6.28 -1.32
C LEU A 372 31.48 -4.99 -1.18
N GLU A 373 32.79 -5.09 -1.01
CA GLU A 373 33.68 -3.92 -0.96
C GLU A 373 33.81 -3.21 -2.31
N ASP A 374 33.91 -3.96 -3.41
CA ASP A 374 33.89 -3.42 -4.77
C ASP A 374 32.56 -2.68 -5.05
N TYR A 375 31.44 -3.26 -4.61
CA TYR A 375 30.11 -2.66 -4.71
C TYR A 375 29.99 -1.38 -3.88
N LYS A 376 30.46 -1.37 -2.63
CA LYS A 376 30.47 -0.17 -1.79
C LYS A 376 31.30 0.94 -2.43
N SER A 377 32.49 0.59 -2.94
CA SER A 377 33.38 1.51 -3.63
C SER A 377 32.74 2.08 -4.89
N TYR A 378 32.06 1.23 -5.67
CA TYR A 378 31.29 1.62 -6.85
C TYR A 378 30.19 2.64 -6.53
N VAL A 379 29.34 2.34 -5.53
CA VAL A 379 28.24 3.22 -5.11
C VAL A 379 28.76 4.53 -4.54
N PHE A 380 29.86 4.50 -3.78
CA PHE A 380 30.51 5.69 -3.25
C PHE A 380 31.04 6.60 -4.37
N LYS A 381 31.70 6.01 -5.38
CA LYS A 381 32.20 6.74 -6.55
C LYS A 381 31.09 7.40 -7.36
N GLN A 382 29.99 6.68 -7.61
CA GLN A 382 28.80 7.23 -8.27
C GLN A 382 28.24 8.47 -7.54
N LYS A 383 28.17 8.45 -6.21
CA LYS A 383 27.74 9.60 -5.39
C LYS A 383 28.71 10.79 -5.44
N HIS A 384 30.01 10.52 -5.56
CA HIS A 384 31.02 11.57 -5.61
C HIS A 384 31.16 12.21 -6.99
N ASP A 385 30.95 11.44 -8.06
CA ASP A 385 30.97 11.95 -9.42
C ASP A 385 29.70 12.76 -9.73
N SER A 386 28.58 12.44 -9.09
CA SER A 386 27.33 13.23 -9.15
C SER A 386 27.35 14.52 -8.32
N SER A 387 28.27 14.67 -7.36
CA SER A 387 28.43 15.90 -6.56
C SER A 387 29.46 16.88 -7.12
N LYS A 388 30.30 16.44 -8.07
CA LYS A 388 31.32 17.28 -8.72
C LYS A 388 30.79 18.22 -9.83
N ASP A 389 29.52 18.10 -10.20
CA ASP A 389 28.85 19.03 -11.14
C ASP A 389 28.27 20.30 -10.46
N SER A 390 28.56 20.52 -9.16
CA SER A 390 28.34 21.81 -8.49
C SER A 390 29.69 22.48 -8.24
N GLY A 391 29.97 23.51 -9.03
CA GLY A 391 31.30 24.11 -9.21
C GLY A 391 32.00 24.57 -7.93
N ALA A 392 33.32 24.42 -7.96
CA ALA A 392 34.26 24.96 -7.00
C ALA A 392 34.31 26.50 -7.06
N VAL A 393 34.24 27.13 -5.87
CA VAL A 393 34.89 28.40 -5.60
C VAL A 393 35.99 28.12 -4.57
N GLN A 394 37.23 28.46 -4.92
CA GLN A 394 38.39 28.35 -4.03
C GLN A 394 38.34 29.42 -2.92
N GLY A 395 38.69 29.01 -1.70
CA GLY A 395 38.91 29.91 -0.56
C GLY A 395 39.45 29.18 0.68
N ASN A 396 40.78 29.24 0.84
CA ASN A 396 41.68 28.94 1.97
C ASN A 396 41.19 28.41 3.35
N SER A 397 41.84 27.29 3.73
CA SER A 397 42.54 26.96 4.98
C SER A 397 41.81 26.60 6.30
N LEU A 398 42.29 25.46 6.85
CA LEU A 398 42.53 25.07 8.25
C LEU A 398 41.44 24.32 9.08
N HIS A 399 41.82 23.07 9.41
CA HIS A 399 41.49 22.18 10.54
C HIS A 399 40.07 22.17 11.16
N HIS A 400 39.35 21.06 10.98
CA HIS A 400 39.11 20.08 12.06
C HIS A 400 38.40 18.83 11.51
N ALA A 401 38.88 17.66 11.91
CA ALA A 401 38.23 16.37 11.66
C ALA A 401 37.05 16.19 12.63
N GLN A 402 35.80 16.21 12.14
CA GLN A 402 34.65 15.64 12.84
C GLN A 402 33.61 15.08 11.83
N ASN A 403 33.47 13.75 11.87
CA ASN A 403 32.31 12.88 11.60
C ASN A 403 31.08 13.44 10.83
N PRO A 404 30.74 12.95 9.60
CA PRO A 404 29.48 13.30 8.94
C PRO A 404 28.43 12.18 9.07
N GLN A 405 27.59 12.26 10.11
CA GLN A 405 26.29 11.54 10.18
C GLN A 405 25.06 12.47 10.11
N HIS A 406 25.24 13.74 9.78
CA HIS A 406 24.12 14.66 9.58
C HIS A 406 24.19 15.27 8.18
N MET A 407 23.46 14.72 7.22
CA MET A 407 22.88 15.46 6.08
C MET A 407 22.01 14.51 5.23
N PHE A 408 20.81 14.18 5.71
CA PHE A 408 19.68 13.79 4.84
C PHE A 408 18.35 14.13 5.54
N HIS A 409 18.12 15.42 5.75
CA HIS A 409 16.78 15.95 5.98
C HIS A 409 16.64 17.29 5.24
N HIS A 410 16.37 17.21 3.94
CA HIS A 410 15.52 18.20 3.31
C HIS A 410 14.41 17.44 2.57
N GLY A 411 13.26 17.37 3.23
CA GLY A 411 12.01 17.02 2.58
C GLY A 411 11.67 18.12 1.58
N LEU A 412 11.80 17.81 0.30
CA LEU A 412 11.06 18.52 -0.73
C LEU A 412 9.72 17.81 -0.88
N LYS A 413 8.65 18.52 -0.55
CA LYS A 413 7.27 18.14 -0.86
C LYS A 413 7.21 17.74 -2.34
N HIS A 414 6.68 16.56 -2.63
CA HIS A 414 6.52 16.03 -3.98
C HIS A 414 5.70 17.02 -4.83
N ASN A 415 6.37 17.72 -5.74
CA ASN A 415 5.75 18.59 -6.73
C ASN A 415 5.96 17.95 -8.12
N PRO A 416 4.90 17.47 -8.80
CA PRO A 416 4.98 16.80 -10.11
C PRO A 416 5.60 17.62 -11.24
N LYS A 417 5.73 18.96 -11.07
CA LYS A 417 6.51 19.82 -11.98
C LYS A 417 7.97 19.37 -12.13
N ASN A 418 8.50 18.55 -11.20
CA ASN A 418 9.89 18.11 -11.20
C ASN A 418 10.22 17.04 -12.26
N ASP A 419 9.28 16.22 -12.74
CA ASP A 419 9.61 15.15 -13.70
C ASP A 419 9.77 15.68 -15.14
N TYR A 420 8.95 16.64 -15.56
CA TYR A 420 9.15 17.36 -16.83
C TYR A 420 10.37 18.31 -16.73
N ALA A 421 10.54 19.01 -15.61
CA ALA A 421 11.71 19.84 -15.36
C ALA A 421 13.02 19.03 -15.40
N TYR A 422 13.03 17.79 -14.88
CA TYR A 422 14.17 16.88 -14.93
C TYR A 422 14.61 16.52 -16.36
N TYR A 423 13.67 16.43 -17.31
CA TYR A 423 13.98 16.17 -18.72
C TYR A 423 14.36 17.45 -19.51
N ILE A 424 13.82 18.61 -19.14
CA ILE A 424 14.13 19.91 -19.76
C ILE A 424 15.48 20.48 -19.28
N GLU A 425 15.82 20.39 -17.99
CA GLU A 425 17.13 20.84 -17.47
C GLU A 425 18.31 20.07 -18.10
N LYS A 426 18.08 18.84 -18.55
CA LYS A 426 19.07 18.03 -19.26
C LYS A 426 19.18 18.34 -20.75
N SER A 427 18.12 18.84 -21.41
CA SER A 427 18.19 19.19 -22.84
C SER A 427 19.01 20.46 -23.10
N ASP A 428 19.03 21.39 -22.15
CA ASP A 428 19.80 22.64 -22.27
C ASP A 428 21.31 22.48 -21.98
N ARG A 429 21.80 21.27 -21.64
CA ARG A 429 23.19 21.09 -21.16
C ARG A 429 24.03 19.99 -21.79
N SER A 430 23.61 19.23 -22.82
CA SER A 430 24.60 18.42 -23.56
C SER A 430 24.23 18.09 -25.01
N THR A 431 25.07 18.56 -25.93
CA THR A 431 25.17 18.04 -27.30
C THR A 431 25.99 16.74 -27.37
N ASN A 432 26.48 16.20 -26.24
CA ASN A 432 27.26 14.96 -26.21
C ASN A 432 27.01 14.12 -24.93
N SER A 433 26.52 12.90 -25.16
CA SER A 433 26.43 11.74 -24.25
C SER A 433 25.80 11.92 -22.86
N GLY A 434 24.51 11.58 -22.74
CA GLY A 434 23.94 11.09 -21.47
C GLY A 434 24.39 9.66 -21.12
N ARG A 435 23.67 9.02 -20.18
CA ARG A 435 23.95 7.66 -19.63
C ARG A 435 24.38 6.64 -20.71
N SER A 436 25.35 5.80 -20.39
CA SER A 436 25.80 4.69 -21.25
C SER A 436 24.72 3.60 -21.29
N HIS A 437 24.23 3.27 -22.48
CA HIS A 437 23.19 2.25 -22.70
C HIS A 437 23.69 1.15 -23.65
N TRP A 438 23.25 -0.08 -23.41
CA TRP A 438 23.51 -1.25 -24.28
C TRP A 438 22.94 -1.10 -25.69
N PHE A 439 21.80 -0.41 -25.85
CA PHE A 439 21.21 -0.11 -27.15
C PHE A 439 20.79 1.38 -27.20
N LYS A 440 21.61 2.20 -27.86
CA LYS A 440 21.27 3.61 -28.10
C LYS A 440 20.19 3.70 -29.19
N VAL A 441 19.12 4.43 -28.92
CA VAL A 441 18.07 4.69 -29.92
C VAL A 441 18.59 5.74 -30.90
N SER A 442 18.45 5.46 -32.20
CA SER A 442 18.70 6.39 -33.32
C SER A 442 17.48 6.44 -34.24
N SER A 443 17.35 7.51 -35.01
CA SER A 443 16.30 7.65 -36.04
C SER A 443 16.90 8.06 -37.38
N ASP A 444 16.34 7.55 -38.48
CA ASP A 444 16.95 7.55 -39.81
C ASP A 444 16.74 8.80 -40.68
N SER A 445 16.21 9.91 -40.17
CA SER A 445 16.22 11.18 -40.93
C SER A 445 16.23 12.42 -40.03
N MET A 446 17.06 13.40 -40.40
CA MET A 446 17.36 14.71 -39.76
C MET A 446 17.75 14.74 -38.26
N ARG A 447 17.65 13.63 -37.54
CA ARG A 447 17.90 13.50 -36.10
C ARG A 447 19.22 12.79 -35.74
N SER A 448 20.13 12.69 -36.72
CA SER A 448 21.33 11.85 -36.64
C SER A 448 22.33 12.22 -35.52
N GLN A 449 22.16 13.37 -34.87
CA GLN A 449 23.07 13.85 -33.82
C GLN A 449 22.62 13.52 -32.38
N LEU A 450 21.32 13.29 -32.12
CA LEU A 450 20.82 13.03 -30.78
C LEU A 450 20.49 11.55 -30.56
N LYS A 451 20.95 11.01 -29.42
CA LYS A 451 20.78 9.59 -29.05
C LYS A 451 20.38 9.45 -27.58
N GLY A 452 19.72 8.35 -27.24
CA GLY A 452 19.47 7.99 -25.84
C GLY A 452 18.46 8.91 -25.15
N ASP A 453 18.78 9.35 -23.93
CA ASP A 453 17.93 10.24 -23.12
C ASP A 453 17.71 11.62 -23.78
N ALA A 454 18.72 12.16 -24.49
CA ALA A 454 18.62 13.48 -25.12
C ALA A 454 17.56 13.50 -26.24
N LEU A 455 17.54 12.45 -27.07
CA LEU A 455 16.52 12.27 -28.11
C LEU A 455 15.11 12.14 -27.51
N LYS A 456 14.96 11.40 -26.40
CA LYS A 456 13.66 11.25 -25.72
C LYS A 456 13.18 12.56 -25.10
N SER A 457 14.10 13.38 -24.59
CA SER A 457 13.79 14.70 -24.02
C SER A 457 13.30 15.67 -25.09
N GLU A 458 13.99 15.74 -26.24
CA GLU A 458 13.57 16.55 -27.39
C GLU A 458 12.19 16.12 -27.92
N ILE A 459 11.96 14.80 -28.02
CA ILE A 459 10.65 14.27 -28.42
C ILE A 459 9.59 14.67 -27.40
N LEU A 460 9.85 14.54 -26.09
CA LEU A 460 8.88 14.92 -25.06
C LEU A 460 8.54 16.41 -25.10
N ASP A 461 9.52 17.30 -25.32
CA ASP A 461 9.26 18.73 -25.46
C ASP A 461 8.40 19.05 -26.68
N LYS A 462 8.70 18.42 -27.83
CA LYS A 462 7.88 18.55 -29.05
C LYS A 462 6.44 18.07 -28.83
N LEU A 463 6.26 16.95 -28.13
CA LEU A 463 4.93 16.41 -27.84
C LEU A 463 4.18 17.28 -26.81
N TYR A 464 4.87 17.79 -25.80
CA TYR A 464 4.32 18.74 -24.83
C TYR A 464 3.70 19.95 -25.53
N LYS A 465 4.44 20.61 -26.44
CA LYS A 465 3.96 21.77 -27.20
C LYS A 465 2.69 21.46 -28.01
N LYS A 466 2.57 20.25 -28.57
CA LYS A 466 1.36 19.82 -29.29
C LYS A 466 0.16 19.65 -28.36
N ILE A 467 0.40 19.04 -27.19
CA ILE A 467 -0.64 18.82 -26.18
C ILE A 467 -1.09 20.16 -25.59
N ASP A 468 -0.17 21.07 -25.29
CA ASP A 468 -0.49 22.36 -24.68
C ASP A 468 -1.32 23.27 -25.59
N ASN A 469 -1.11 23.18 -26.90
CA ASN A 469 -1.92 23.91 -27.90
C ASN A 469 -3.37 23.42 -28.03
N CYS A 470 -3.74 22.30 -27.39
CA CYS A 470 -5.12 21.79 -27.44
C CYS A 470 -6.06 22.62 -26.55
N GLN A 471 -7.03 23.29 -27.16
CA GLN A 471 -8.01 24.16 -26.46
C GLN A 471 -9.30 23.43 -26.04
N THR A 472 -9.49 22.18 -26.45
CA THR A 472 -10.71 21.42 -26.11
C THR A 472 -10.37 19.96 -25.80
N ILE A 473 -11.20 19.31 -24.97
CA ILE A 473 -11.05 17.89 -24.63
C ILE A 473 -11.09 17.01 -25.88
N SER A 474 -11.93 17.36 -26.86
CA SER A 474 -12.05 16.62 -28.12
C SER A 474 -10.76 16.72 -28.95
N ALA A 475 -10.20 17.93 -29.07
CA ALA A 475 -8.93 18.15 -29.75
C ALA A 475 -7.78 17.39 -29.05
N LEU A 476 -7.73 17.47 -27.72
CA LEU A 476 -6.73 16.76 -26.92
C LEU A 476 -6.78 15.24 -27.13
N LYS A 477 -7.97 14.64 -27.08
CA LYS A 477 -8.12 13.18 -27.33
C LYS A 477 -7.72 12.78 -28.75
N LYS A 478 -8.00 13.63 -29.75
CA LYS A 478 -7.59 13.39 -31.14
C LYS A 478 -6.07 13.45 -31.29
N GLU A 479 -5.43 14.45 -30.67
CA GLU A 479 -3.99 14.64 -30.73
C GLU A 479 -3.23 13.52 -30.01
N ILE A 480 -3.69 13.07 -28.82
CA ILE A 480 -3.09 11.92 -28.10
C ILE A 480 -3.08 10.68 -28.99
N LYS A 481 -4.21 10.35 -29.64
CA LYS A 481 -4.29 9.19 -30.55
C LYS A 481 -3.37 9.32 -31.77
N ALA A 482 -3.17 10.54 -32.27
CA ALA A 482 -2.24 10.79 -33.37
C ALA A 482 -0.78 10.62 -32.92
N ILE A 483 -0.45 11.08 -31.72
CA ILE A 483 0.87 10.93 -31.12
C ILE A 483 1.18 9.46 -30.83
N GLU A 484 0.27 8.70 -30.24
CA GLU A 484 0.44 7.27 -29.93
C GLU A 484 0.76 6.41 -31.17
N LYS A 485 0.34 6.85 -32.36
CA LYS A 485 0.62 6.19 -33.65
C LYS A 485 1.88 6.71 -34.34
N SER A 486 2.54 7.72 -33.78
CA SER A 486 3.71 8.36 -34.40
C SER A 486 5.00 7.60 -34.11
N ALA A 487 5.98 7.76 -35.00
CA ALA A 487 7.34 7.25 -34.77
C ALA A 487 7.99 7.85 -33.51
N ASP A 488 7.60 9.07 -33.14
CA ASP A 488 8.07 9.76 -31.94
C ASP A 488 7.65 9.00 -30.67
N TYR A 489 6.39 8.58 -30.59
CA TYR A 489 5.91 7.78 -29.48
C TYR A 489 6.53 6.38 -29.46
N ALA A 490 6.75 5.76 -30.62
CA ALA A 490 7.45 4.48 -30.70
C ALA A 490 8.87 4.56 -30.12
N ILE A 491 9.57 5.68 -30.33
CA ILE A 491 10.89 5.95 -29.73
C ILE A 491 10.80 6.09 -28.20
N LEU A 492 9.79 6.81 -27.68
CA LEU A 492 9.57 6.91 -26.23
C LEU A 492 9.25 5.53 -25.62
N ALA A 493 8.43 4.73 -26.30
CA ALA A 493 8.03 3.40 -25.86
C ALA A 493 9.16 2.36 -25.97
N THR A 494 10.21 2.64 -26.74
CA THR A 494 11.35 1.74 -26.87
C THR A 494 12.17 1.73 -25.57
N GLY A 495 12.17 0.57 -24.90
CA GLY A 495 12.99 0.31 -23.73
C GLY A 495 14.48 0.32 -24.06
N GLN A 496 15.26 1.09 -23.30
CA GLN A 496 16.72 1.20 -23.46
C GLN A 496 17.52 0.23 -22.57
N GLY A 497 16.84 -0.48 -21.65
CA GLY A 497 17.43 -1.50 -20.78
C GLY A 497 17.03 -2.93 -21.19
N LEU A 498 17.91 -3.90 -20.88
CA LEU A 498 17.72 -5.33 -21.16
C LEU A 498 16.38 -5.86 -20.59
N ILE A 499 16.04 -5.42 -19.36
CA ILE A 499 14.82 -5.82 -18.64
C ILE A 499 13.55 -5.30 -19.34
N THR A 500 13.57 -4.08 -19.87
CA THR A 500 12.41 -3.49 -20.55
C THR A 500 12.11 -4.21 -21.87
N LYS A 501 13.15 -4.64 -22.60
CA LYS A 501 13.00 -5.44 -23.83
C LYS A 501 12.56 -6.88 -23.55
N LEU A 502 13.11 -7.52 -22.51
CA LEU A 502 12.71 -8.87 -22.07
C LEU A 502 11.27 -8.93 -21.55
N SER A 503 10.71 -7.79 -21.12
CA SER A 503 9.31 -7.70 -20.69
C SER A 503 8.27 -7.71 -21.83
N LEU A 504 8.67 -7.91 -23.10
CA LEU A 504 7.78 -7.95 -24.27
C LEU A 504 6.82 -6.74 -24.38
N GLY A 505 7.22 -5.57 -23.85
CA GLY A 505 6.39 -4.36 -23.86
C GLY A 505 5.40 -4.22 -22.70
N LEU A 506 5.46 -5.09 -21.68
CA LEU A 506 4.57 -5.05 -20.51
C LEU A 506 4.91 -3.93 -19.52
N ILE A 507 6.13 -3.37 -19.57
CA ILE A 507 6.57 -2.30 -18.68
C ILE A 507 6.69 -0.99 -19.47
N LYS A 508 5.87 0.02 -19.11
CA LYS A 508 5.96 1.36 -19.69
C LYS A 508 7.31 2.00 -19.34
N THR A 509 7.93 2.68 -20.31
CA THR A 509 9.16 3.43 -20.08
C THR A 509 8.89 4.71 -19.28
N SER A 510 9.91 5.26 -18.62
CA SER A 510 9.79 6.55 -17.91
C SER A 510 9.35 7.69 -18.83
N SER A 511 9.77 7.66 -20.10
CA SER A 511 9.35 8.63 -21.12
C SER A 511 7.88 8.49 -21.52
N VAL A 512 7.33 7.27 -21.54
CA VAL A 512 5.87 7.09 -21.77
C VAL A 512 5.08 7.57 -20.55
N ILE A 513 5.56 7.31 -19.34
CA ILE A 513 4.93 7.80 -18.10
C ILE A 513 4.90 9.33 -18.09
N ALA A 514 6.01 9.99 -18.44
CA ALA A 514 6.08 11.45 -18.54
C ALA A 514 5.05 12.01 -19.55
N PHE A 515 4.94 11.39 -20.74
CA PHE A 515 3.93 11.75 -21.73
C PHE A 515 2.49 11.59 -21.20
N GLU A 516 2.18 10.49 -20.53
CA GLU A 516 0.86 10.25 -19.93
C GLU A 516 0.51 11.26 -18.84
N THR A 517 1.50 11.69 -18.06
CA THR A 517 1.33 12.75 -17.04
C THR A 517 0.97 14.08 -17.69
N ILE A 518 1.72 14.51 -18.72
CA ILE A 518 1.42 15.73 -19.50
C ILE A 518 -0.02 15.71 -20.03
N CYS A 519 -0.46 14.59 -20.59
CA CYS A 519 -1.82 14.43 -21.10
C CYS A 519 -2.88 14.55 -20.01
N ARG A 520 -2.62 14.00 -18.81
CA ARG A 520 -3.54 14.03 -17.67
C ARG A 520 -3.68 15.44 -17.10
N GLU A 521 -2.58 16.18 -17.01
CA GLU A 521 -2.59 17.57 -16.53
C GLU A 521 -3.40 18.45 -17.47
N LYS A 522 -3.14 18.40 -18.78
CA LYS A 522 -3.93 19.17 -19.77
C LYS A 522 -5.40 18.78 -19.77
N MET A 523 -5.70 17.49 -19.60
CA MET A 523 -7.09 17.01 -19.46
C MET A 523 -7.78 17.56 -18.20
N SER A 524 -7.03 17.76 -17.11
CA SER A 524 -7.56 18.35 -15.87
C SER A 524 -7.79 19.85 -16.03
N GLU A 525 -6.85 20.56 -16.67
CA GLU A 525 -6.96 21.99 -16.99
C GLU A 525 -8.22 22.28 -17.83
N LEU A 526 -8.41 21.53 -18.92
CA LEU A 526 -9.54 21.70 -19.85
C LEU A 526 -10.90 21.33 -19.25
N LYS A 527 -10.94 20.58 -18.15
CA LYS A 527 -12.19 20.26 -17.42
C LYS A 527 -12.63 21.40 -16.48
N GLY A 528 -11.73 22.35 -16.19
CA GLY A 528 -11.97 23.43 -15.24
C GLY A 528 -12.15 22.95 -13.80
N PRO A 529 -12.23 23.89 -12.84
CA PRO A 529 -12.57 23.57 -11.46
C PRO A 529 -13.99 22.99 -11.39
N ARG A 530 -14.15 21.86 -10.69
CA ARG A 530 -15.48 21.31 -10.39
C ARG A 530 -16.23 22.30 -9.50
N ILE A 531 -17.10 23.12 -10.08
CA ILE A 531 -18.13 23.82 -9.33
C ILE A 531 -19.10 22.73 -8.88
N LYS A 532 -19.07 22.39 -7.59
CA LYS A 532 -20.07 21.50 -7.01
C LYS A 532 -21.41 22.25 -7.01
N PRO A 533 -22.49 21.65 -7.55
CA PRO A 533 -23.83 22.20 -7.42
C PRO A 533 -24.29 22.22 -5.96
#